data_AF-A0A0N1IRU0-F1
#
_entry.id   AF-A0A0N1IRU0-F1
#
_cell.length_a   1.000
_cell.length_b   1.000
_cell.length_c   1.000
_cell.angle_alpha   90.00
_cell.angle_beta   90.00
_cell.angle_gamma   90.00
#
_symmetry.space_group_name_H-M   'P 1'
#
loop_
_entity.id
_entity.type
_entity.pdbx_description
1 polymer ?
#
loop_
_entity_poly.entity_id
_entity_poly.type
_entity_poly.pdbx_seq_one_letter_code
_entity_poly.pdbx_strand_id
1 'polypeptide(L)' 'VPFAWSGVELFASGASRVRVRVSPVDAGGVRVEIADALGVPVGLVESLVVRSLGEGLVSGVGSGVDGLFGVEWVRA' A
#
# COMPACT_ATOMS: atom_id res chain seq x y z
N VAL A 1 -1.18 2.45 -10.09
CA VAL A 1 -1.46 3.79 -9.52
C VAL A 1 -2.72 3.77 -8.68
N PRO A 2 -2.80 4.56 -7.60
CA PRO A 2 -4.06 4.85 -6.90
C PRO A 2 -5.06 5.46 -7.87
N PHE A 3 -6.27 4.91 -7.94
CA PHE A 3 -7.30 5.37 -8.87
C PHE A 3 -8.52 5.95 -8.16
N ALA A 4 -9.01 5.28 -7.12
CA ALA A 4 -10.14 5.74 -6.32
C ALA A 4 -9.93 5.42 -4.84
N TRP A 5 -10.34 6.36 -3.98
CA TRP A 5 -10.26 6.26 -2.52
C TRP A 5 -11.66 6.42 -1.95
N SER A 6 -12.00 5.67 -0.91
CA SER A 6 -13.29 5.75 -0.21
C SER A 6 -13.12 5.46 1.28
N GLY A 7 -13.89 6.15 2.12
CA GLY A 7 -13.83 6.03 3.57
C GLY A 7 -12.45 6.35 4.14
N VAL A 8 -11.89 7.50 3.76
CA VAL A 8 -10.58 7.96 4.24
C VAL A 8 -10.76 8.72 5.55
N GLU A 9 -10.13 8.25 6.61
CA GLU A 9 -10.15 8.88 7.93
C GLU A 9 -8.74 9.01 8.50
N LEU A 10 -8.48 10.14 9.16
CA LEU A 10 -7.25 10.40 9.90
C LEU A 10 -7.58 10.58 11.37
N PHE A 11 -7.01 9.73 12.22
CA PHE A 11 -7.26 9.72 13.66
C PHE A 11 -6.19 10.51 14.43
N ALA A 12 -4.94 10.49 13.95
CA ALA A 12 -3.81 11.14 14.59
C ALA A 12 -2.80 11.64 13.55
N SER A 13 -1.95 12.58 13.95
CA SER A 13 -0.87 13.12 13.13
C SER A 13 0.44 13.15 13.91
N GLY A 14 1.57 13.39 13.22
CA GLY A 14 2.89 13.50 13.86
C GLY A 14 3.63 12.18 14.04
N ALA A 15 3.05 11.04 13.63
CA ALA A 15 3.76 9.77 13.57
C ALA A 15 4.90 9.85 12.53
N SER A 16 6.15 9.70 12.98
CA SER A 16 7.33 9.65 12.09
C SER A 16 7.56 8.27 11.47
N ARG A 17 6.91 7.24 12.01
CA ARG A 17 6.91 5.85 11.52
C ARG A 17 5.53 5.24 11.75
N VAL A 18 5.10 4.41 10.79
CA VAL A 18 3.82 3.71 10.85
C VAL A 18 3.98 2.23 10.47
N ARG A 19 3.04 1.41 10.93
CA ARG A 19 2.78 0.05 10.49
C ARG A 19 1.48 0.05 9.70
N VAL A 20 1.47 -0.69 8.59
CA VAL A 20 0.33 -0.71 7.68
C VAL A 20 -0.15 -2.15 7.52
N ARG A 21 -1.45 -2.37 7.69
CA ARG A 21 -2.14 -3.61 7.29
C ARG A 21 -2.91 -3.36 6.01
N VAL A 22 -2.66 -4.20 5.01
CA VAL A 22 -3.39 -4.19 3.74
C VAL A 22 -4.14 -5.50 3.61
N SER A 23 -5.44 -5.42 3.33
CA SER A 23 -6.28 -6.60 3.13
C SER A 23 -7.21 -6.38 1.93
N PRO A 24 -7.53 -7.44 1.15
CA PRO A 24 -8.48 -7.32 0.06
C PRO A 24 -9.86 -6.89 0.58
N VAL A 25 -10.59 -6.14 -0.24
CA VAL A 25 -12.04 -5.91 -0.10
C VAL A 25 -12.71 -6.27 -1.42
N ASP A 26 -14.05 -6.29 -1.43
CA ASP A 26 -14.82 -6.57 -2.63
C ASP A 26 -14.54 -5.54 -3.75
N ALA A 27 -14.97 -5.84 -4.97
CA ALA A 27 -14.83 -4.98 -6.15
C ALA A 27 -13.38 -4.59 -6.53
N GLY A 28 -12.39 -5.39 -6.12
CA GLY A 28 -11.00 -5.22 -6.56
C GLY A 28 -10.23 -4.09 -5.85
N GLY A 29 -10.73 -3.64 -4.69
CA GLY A 29 -10.02 -2.71 -3.83
C GLY A 29 -9.24 -3.39 -2.72
N VAL A 30 -8.49 -2.59 -1.96
CA VAL A 30 -7.87 -3.00 -0.70
C VAL A 30 -8.26 -2.05 0.43
N ARG A 31 -8.45 -2.58 1.64
CA ARG A 31 -8.53 -1.79 2.87
C ARG A 31 -7.11 -1.51 3.36
N VAL A 32 -6.87 -0.30 3.85
CA VAL A 32 -5.58 0.12 4.41
C VAL A 32 -5.79 0.65 5.82
N GLU A 33 -5.20 -0.03 6.80
CA GLU A 33 -5.23 0.39 8.19
C GLU A 33 -3.82 0.80 8.62
N ILE A 34 -3.72 1.98 9.23
CA ILE A 34 -2.44 2.60 9.58
C ILE A 34 -2.41 2.80 11.09
N ALA A 35 -1.39 2.26 11.74
CA ALA A 35 -1.11 2.47 13.15
C ALA A 35 0.33 2.94 13.34
N ASP A 36 0.64 3.61 14.44
CA ASP A 36 2.01 3.97 14.78
C ASP A 36 2.83 2.75 15.29
N ALA A 37 4.06 3.02 15.73
CA ALA A 37 4.95 2.00 16.29
C ALA A 37 4.40 1.36 17.59
N LEU A 38 3.56 2.08 18.33
CA LEU A 38 2.93 1.61 19.57
C LEU A 38 1.60 0.88 19.29
N GLY A 39 1.06 1.00 18.08
CA GLY A 39 -0.20 0.38 17.66
C GLY A 39 -1.40 1.29 17.79
N VAL A 40 -1.19 2.58 18.08
CA VAL A 40 -2.25 3.58 18.12
C VAL A 40 -2.70 3.85 16.68
N PRO A 41 -4.01 3.81 16.39
CA PRO A 41 -4.53 4.13 15.06
C PRO A 41 -4.15 5.53 14.61
N VAL A 42 -3.61 5.64 13.40
CA VAL A 42 -3.25 6.89 12.75
C VAL A 42 -4.25 7.22 11.65
N GLY A 43 -4.69 6.23 10.88
CA GLY A 43 -5.67 6.44 9.82
C GLY A 43 -6.20 5.15 9.22
N LEU A 44 -7.25 5.31 8.41
CA LEU A 44 -7.96 4.24 7.74
C LEU A 44 -8.32 4.67 6.31
N VAL A 45 -8.29 3.70 5.40
CA VAL A 45 -8.94 3.78 4.10
C VAL A 45 -9.81 2.54 3.96
N GLU A 46 -11.12 2.73 3.88
CA GLU A 46 -12.04 1.61 3.72
C GLU A 46 -11.86 0.87 2.39
N SER A 47 -11.64 1.61 1.30
CA SER A 47 -11.30 1.04 0.00
C SER A 47 -10.36 1.93 -0.80
N LEU A 48 -9.27 1.35 -1.26
CA LEU A 48 -8.35 1.89 -2.25
C LEU A 48 -8.35 0.99 -3.48
N VAL A 49 -8.87 1.49 -4.60
CA VAL A 49 -8.78 0.82 -5.90
C VAL A 49 -7.52 1.28 -6.60
N VAL A 50 -6.68 0.33 -6.98
CA VAL A 50 -5.47 0.57 -7.78
C VAL A 50 -5.66 0.06 -9.20
N ARG A 51 -5.12 0.79 -10.17
CA ARG A 51 -5.10 0.37 -11.58
C ARG A 51 -3.67 0.17 -12.06
N SER A 52 -3.48 -0.82 -12.91
CA SER A 52 -2.21 -0.97 -13.63
C SER A 52 -2.03 0.22 -14.58
N LEU A 53 -0.79 0.71 -14.68
CA LEU A 53 -0.42 1.60 -15.78
C LEU A 53 -0.17 0.71 -17.00
N GLY A 54 -0.70 1.11 -18.17
CA GLY A 54 -0.41 0.41 -19.41
C GLY A 54 1.08 0.45 -19.75
N GLU A 55 1.57 -0.56 -20.48
CA GLU A 55 2.98 -0.79 -20.79
C GLU A 55 3.67 0.44 -21.44
N GLY A 56 2.93 1.22 -22.23
CA GLY A 56 3.45 2.44 -22.87
C GLY A 56 3.75 3.61 -21.90
N LEU A 57 3.21 3.60 -20.68
CA LEU A 57 3.44 4.64 -19.67
C LEU A 57 4.65 4.37 -18.77
N VAL A 58 5.10 3.11 -18.69
CA VAL A 58 6.23 2.69 -17.83
C VAL A 58 7.56 2.57 -18.58
N SER A 59 7.56 2.78 -19.90
CA SER A 59 8.74 2.64 -20.79
C SER A 59 9.89 3.62 -20.48
N GLY A 60 9.73 4.56 -19.55
CA GLY A 60 10.78 5.47 -19.08
C GLY A 60 11.46 5.10 -17.76
N VAL A 61 10.98 4.06 -17.06
CA VAL A 61 11.48 3.66 -15.74
C VAL A 61 12.17 2.29 -15.83
N GLY A 62 13.39 2.28 -16.37
CA GLY A 62 14.38 1.23 -16.12
C GLY A 62 14.21 -0.09 -16.88
N SER A 63 14.64 -0.12 -18.14
CA SER A 63 14.98 -1.35 -18.89
C SER A 63 16.27 -2.00 -18.36
N GLY A 64 16.44 -2.18 -17.05
CA GLY A 64 17.74 -2.43 -16.44
C GLY A 64 17.83 -3.48 -15.34
N VAL A 65 16.75 -4.20 -15.01
CA VAL A 65 16.83 -5.30 -14.02
C VAL A 65 16.07 -6.54 -14.47
N ASP A 66 16.80 -7.45 -15.10
CA ASP A 66 16.41 -8.83 -15.42
C ASP A 66 16.43 -9.72 -14.16
N GLY A 67 15.66 -9.38 -13.13
CA GLY A 67 15.66 -10.18 -11.90
C GLY A 67 14.58 -9.80 -10.92
N LEU A 68 13.51 -10.60 -10.89
CA LEU A 68 12.61 -10.63 -9.75
C LEU A 68 13.32 -11.37 -8.61
N PHE A 69 13.58 -10.68 -7.49
CA PHE A 69 14.16 -11.31 -6.30
C PHE A 69 13.05 -11.80 -5.37
N GLY A 70 13.13 -13.06 -4.95
CA GLY A 70 12.24 -13.64 -3.94
C GLY A 70 12.76 -13.37 -2.53
N VAL A 71 11.86 -13.09 -1.59
CA VAL A 71 12.20 -12.96 -0.16
C VAL A 71 12.02 -14.32 0.51
N GLU A 72 13.12 -14.86 1.06
CA GLU A 72 13.10 -16.03 1.93
C GLU A 72 13.22 -15.58 3.40
N TRP A 73 12.22 -15.94 4.21
CA TRP A 73 12.24 -15.67 5.64
C TRP A 73 12.83 -16.87 6.40
N VAL A 74 14.04 -16.69 6.93
CA VAL A 74 14.63 -17.63 7.89
C VAL A 74 14.14 -17.30 9.30
N ARG A 75 13.75 -18.33 10.07
CA ARG A 75 13.40 -18.17 11.48
C ARG A 75 14.66 -17.88 12.30
N ALA A 76 14.53 -16.94 13.24
CA ALA A 76 15.49 -16.71 14.32
C ALA A 76 15.26 -17.69 15.47
#